data_AF-A0A1Y1XCR3-F1
#
_entry.id   AF-A0A1Y1XCR3-F1
#
_cell.length_a   1.000
_cell.length_b   1.000
_cell.length_c   1.000
_cell.angle_alpha   90.00
_cell.angle_beta   90.00
_cell.angle_gamma   90.00
#
_symmetry.space_group_name_H-M   'P 1'
#
loop_
_entity.id
_entity.type
_entity.pdbx_description
1 polymer ?
#
loop_
_entity_poly.entity_id
_entity_poly.type
_entity_poly.pdbx_seq_one_letter_code
_entity_poly.pdbx_strand_id
1 'polypeptide(L)'
;MNTYKKEDFIYTSCYCEENVYKLCEKLNKNFSIPLSRIYAVFISNEDKEVLFWKQKSQSNNFYPVVWDYHVIAIVKEEEGQPNIIFDLDSTLPFPCEFNVYLLNAIYPRQFARIVNEHQGLFRVIPAEMYFKNFASDRSHMLDSDGNWLKPPPDYPPIETKECSMNIDQFINMTSNTESEKFGTVYSLKSFIDLFMNKN
;
A
#
# COMPACT_ATOMS: atom_id res chain seq x y z
N MET A 1 3.06 6.14 24.49
CA MET A 1 3.20 5.97 23.03
C MET A 1 2.58 4.63 22.68
N ASN A 2 1.62 4.58 21.77
CA ASN A 2 1.10 3.30 21.30
C ASN A 2 2.23 2.54 20.61
N THR A 3 2.60 1.37 21.14
CA THR A 3 3.56 0.49 20.50
C THR A 3 2.78 -0.38 19.53
N TYR A 4 2.89 -0.10 18.22
CA TYR A 4 2.31 -0.96 17.20
C TYR A 4 3.21 -2.17 16.99
N LYS A 5 2.62 -3.36 16.90
CA LYS A 5 3.32 -4.58 16.50
C LYS A 5 2.63 -5.19 15.29
N LYS A 6 3.38 -5.87 14.40
CA LYS A 6 2.78 -6.47 13.20
C LYS A 6 1.73 -7.51 13.55
N GLU A 7 1.93 -8.22 14.66
CA GLU A 7 1.04 -9.25 15.19
C GLU A 7 -0.30 -8.69 15.65
N ASP A 8 -0.40 -7.37 15.85
CA ASP A 8 -1.68 -6.73 16.15
C ASP A 8 -2.57 -6.63 14.90
N PHE A 9 -2.05 -6.81 13.69
CA PHE A 9 -2.80 -6.60 12.46
C PHE A 9 -3.09 -7.92 11.75
N ILE A 10 -4.30 -8.01 11.17
CA ILE A 10 -4.66 -9.13 10.31
C ILE A 10 -3.75 -9.08 9.08
N TYR A 11 -3.25 -10.24 8.68
CA TYR A 11 -2.35 -10.37 7.55
C TYR A 11 -2.61 -11.67 6.80
N THR A 12 -2.82 -11.55 5.49
CA THR A 12 -2.87 -12.64 4.53
C THR A 12 -1.87 -12.34 3.41
N SER A 13 -0.92 -13.25 3.17
CA SER A 13 0.11 -13.07 2.14
C SER A 13 -0.53 -12.87 0.76
N CYS A 14 -0.05 -11.88 0.00
CA CYS A 14 -0.53 -11.53 -1.35
C CYS A 14 -1.95 -10.93 -1.41
N TYR A 15 -2.51 -10.48 -0.27
CA TYR A 15 -3.76 -9.71 -0.21
C TYR A 15 -3.48 -8.35 0.46
N CYS A 16 -2.44 -7.66 0.00
CA CYS A 16 -1.94 -6.44 0.65
C CYS A 16 -2.99 -5.31 0.66
N GLU A 17 -3.85 -5.25 -0.35
CA GLU A 17 -5.00 -4.36 -0.43
C GLU A 17 -5.98 -4.55 0.73
N GLU A 18 -6.32 -5.80 1.06
CA GLU A 18 -7.21 -6.08 2.18
C GLU A 18 -6.50 -5.95 3.53
N ASN A 19 -5.23 -6.34 3.61
CA ASN A 19 -4.40 -6.15 4.81
C ASN A 19 -4.34 -4.67 5.20
N VAL A 20 -4.11 -3.79 4.21
CA VAL A 20 -4.11 -2.33 4.43
C VAL A 20 -5.51 -1.81 4.75
N TYR A 21 -6.57 -2.33 4.14
CA TYR A 21 -7.95 -1.97 4.49
C TYR A 21 -8.21 -2.22 5.99
N LYS A 22 -7.92 -3.44 6.45
CA LYS A 22 -8.09 -3.84 7.87
C LYS A 22 -7.15 -3.09 8.79
N LEU A 23 -5.93 -2.77 8.33
CA LEU A 23 -4.99 -1.97 9.07
C LEU A 23 -5.53 -0.55 9.29
N CYS A 24 -6.00 0.13 8.24
CA CYS A 24 -6.64 1.43 8.34
C CYS A 24 -7.84 1.40 9.30
N GLU A 25 -8.66 0.34 9.23
CA GLU A 25 -9.82 0.16 10.12
C GLU A 25 -9.38 0.11 11.58
N LYS A 26 -8.34 -0.68 11.89
CA LYS A 26 -7.79 -0.83 13.23
C LYS A 26 -7.12 0.47 13.73
N LEU A 27 -6.37 1.17 12.87
CA LEU A 27 -5.78 2.48 13.21
C LEU A 27 -6.86 3.48 13.64
N ASN A 28 -7.97 3.55 12.92
CA ASN A 28 -9.07 4.44 13.27
C ASN A 28 -9.84 3.98 14.52
N LYS A 29 -10.28 2.72 14.58
CA LYS A 29 -11.17 2.24 15.65
C LYS A 29 -10.46 1.97 16.97
N ASN A 30 -9.27 1.39 16.93
CA ASN A 30 -8.56 0.90 18.12
C ASN A 30 -7.47 1.85 18.60
N PHE A 31 -6.85 2.60 17.69
CA PHE A 31 -5.80 3.56 18.03
C PHE A 31 -6.25 5.02 17.92
N SER A 32 -7.53 5.25 17.59
CA SER A 32 -8.18 6.58 17.54
C SER A 32 -7.48 7.58 16.62
N ILE A 33 -6.82 7.10 15.56
CA ILE A 33 -6.22 7.97 14.55
C ILE A 33 -7.33 8.46 13.61
N PRO A 34 -7.51 9.79 13.43
CA PRO A 34 -8.52 10.31 12.52
C PRO A 34 -8.36 9.80 11.08
N LEU A 35 -9.47 9.42 10.42
CA LEU A 35 -9.45 8.98 9.02
C LEU A 35 -8.82 10.01 8.06
N SER A 36 -8.94 11.30 8.37
CA SER A 36 -8.33 12.39 7.60
C SER A 36 -6.79 12.35 7.58
N ARG A 37 -6.17 11.58 8.48
CA ARG A 37 -4.72 11.39 8.58
C ARG A 37 -4.25 10.05 8.02
N ILE A 38 -5.15 9.13 7.68
CA ILE A 38 -4.80 7.78 7.22
C ILE A 38 -5.00 7.69 5.71
N TYR A 39 -4.01 7.15 5.01
CA TYR A 39 -4.04 6.97 3.56
C TYR A 39 -3.64 5.54 3.22
N ALA A 40 -4.38 4.89 2.33
CA ALA A 40 -3.91 3.72 1.60
C ALA A 40 -3.15 4.21 0.36
N VAL A 41 -2.05 3.53 0.02
CA VAL A 41 -1.24 3.86 -1.15
C VAL A 41 -1.02 2.60 -1.96
N PHE A 42 -1.65 2.54 -3.13
CA PHE A 42 -1.38 1.50 -4.13
C PHE A 42 -0.17 1.94 -4.94
N ILE A 43 0.75 1.00 -5.17
CA ILE A 43 2.01 1.24 -5.87
C ILE A 43 2.12 0.22 -6.98
N SER A 44 2.17 0.70 -8.21
CA SER A 44 2.26 -0.12 -9.43
C SER A 44 2.80 0.77 -10.56
N ASN A 45 2.93 0.24 -11.76
CA ASN A 45 3.27 0.95 -12.99
C ASN A 45 2.54 0.31 -14.17
N GLU A 46 2.74 0.83 -15.39
CA GLU A 46 2.05 0.33 -16.58
C GLU A 46 2.39 -1.14 -16.88
N ASP A 47 3.63 -1.53 -16.61
CA ASP A 47 4.13 -2.90 -16.83
C ASP A 47 3.76 -3.88 -15.71
N LYS A 48 3.20 -3.39 -14.59
CA LYS A 48 2.99 -4.17 -13.36
C LYS A 48 4.28 -4.87 -12.92
N GLU A 49 5.37 -4.09 -12.88
CA GLU A 49 6.68 -4.54 -12.42
C GLU A 49 7.31 -3.44 -11.56
N VAL A 50 6.86 -3.32 -10.31
CA VAL A 50 7.42 -2.38 -9.34
C VAL A 50 8.36 -3.07 -8.36
N LEU A 51 9.48 -2.41 -8.08
CA LEU A 51 10.58 -2.97 -7.30
C LEU A 51 10.49 -2.55 -5.84
N PHE A 52 10.52 -3.54 -4.94
CA PHE A 52 10.57 -3.31 -3.50
C PHE A 52 11.74 -4.05 -2.86
N TRP A 53 12.56 -3.31 -2.13
CA TRP A 53 13.55 -3.86 -1.20
C TRP A 53 12.95 -3.97 0.19
N LYS A 54 13.65 -4.70 1.06
CA LYS A 54 13.26 -4.94 2.45
C LYS A 54 11.87 -5.55 2.57
N GLN A 55 11.62 -6.62 1.82
CA GLN A 55 10.35 -7.37 1.83
C GLN A 55 10.57 -8.79 2.37
N LYS A 56 9.58 -9.34 3.07
CA LYS A 56 9.62 -10.71 3.63
C LYS A 56 9.86 -11.78 2.58
N SER A 57 9.36 -11.57 1.36
CA SER A 57 9.47 -12.49 0.23
C SER A 57 10.79 -12.38 -0.53
N GLN A 58 11.72 -11.51 -0.11
CA GLN A 58 13.04 -11.43 -0.74
C GLN A 58 13.81 -12.75 -0.58
N SER A 59 14.34 -13.26 -1.69
CA SER A 59 15.22 -14.44 -1.69
C SER A 59 16.59 -14.14 -1.07
N ASN A 60 17.06 -12.89 -1.20
CA ASN A 60 18.27 -12.39 -0.54
C ASN A 60 18.22 -10.86 -0.36
N ASN A 61 19.20 -10.31 0.37
CA ASN A 61 19.25 -8.88 0.70
C ASN A 61 19.65 -7.96 -0.48
N PHE A 62 19.98 -8.51 -1.65
CA PHE A 62 20.48 -7.75 -2.80
C PHE A 62 19.42 -7.47 -3.86
N TYR A 63 18.62 -8.47 -4.22
CA TYR A 63 17.60 -8.32 -5.27
C TYR A 63 16.27 -7.84 -4.69
N PRO A 64 15.59 -6.89 -5.36
CA PRO A 64 14.23 -6.50 -4.98
C PRO A 64 13.25 -7.66 -5.22
N VAL A 65 12.11 -7.59 -4.56
CA VAL A 65 10.89 -8.27 -5.00
C VAL A 65 10.30 -7.45 -6.13
N VAL A 66 9.88 -8.13 -7.20
CA VAL A 66 9.08 -7.54 -8.27
C VAL A 66 7.62 -7.83 -7.94
N TRP A 67 6.85 -6.78 -7.70
CA TRP A 67 5.41 -6.86 -7.46
C TRP A 67 4.67 -6.35 -8.70
N ASP A 68 3.53 -6.97 -8.99
CA ASP A 68 2.54 -6.43 -9.92
C ASP A 68 1.88 -5.16 -9.36
N TYR A 69 1.55 -5.20 -8.08
CA TYR A 69 1.28 -4.02 -7.26
C TYR A 69 1.60 -4.33 -5.79
N HIS A 70 1.81 -3.29 -4.99
CA HIS A 70 1.88 -3.41 -3.54
C HIS A 70 1.08 -2.29 -2.88
N VAL A 71 0.50 -2.57 -1.72
CA VAL A 71 -0.29 -1.58 -0.97
C VAL A 71 0.33 -1.37 0.40
N ILE A 72 0.53 -0.10 0.75
CA ILE A 72 1.00 0.34 2.07
C ILE A 72 0.01 1.34 2.66
N ALA A 73 0.05 1.54 3.98
CA ALA A 73 -0.65 2.66 4.61
C ALA A 73 0.32 3.75 5.07
N ILE A 74 -0.12 5.00 5.03
CA ILE A 74 0.61 6.14 5.58
C ILE A 74 -0.29 6.84 6.58
N VAL A 75 0.27 7.15 7.75
CA VAL A 75 -0.35 8.09 8.69
C VAL A 75 0.42 9.39 8.60
N LYS A 76 -0.29 10.47 8.26
CA LYS A 76 0.22 11.83 8.40
C LYS A 76 0.30 12.17 9.88
N GLU A 77 1.50 12.44 10.36
CA GLU A 77 1.72 12.85 11.75
C GLU A 77 1.44 14.34 11.95
N GLU A 78 1.39 14.76 13.20
CA GLU A 78 1.24 16.17 13.55
C GLU A 78 2.45 16.98 13.06
N GLU A 79 2.27 18.29 12.93
CA GLU A 79 3.32 19.18 12.44
C GLU A 79 4.60 19.03 13.28
N GLY A 80 5.74 18.88 12.59
CA GLY A 80 7.04 18.62 13.22
C GLY A 80 7.34 17.15 13.56
N GLN A 81 6.43 16.21 13.33
CA GLN A 81 6.66 14.77 13.47
C GLN A 81 6.68 14.07 12.12
N PRO A 82 7.65 13.17 11.85
CA PRO A 82 7.74 12.52 10.55
C PRO A 82 6.53 11.61 10.32
N ASN A 83 6.00 11.63 9.09
CA ASN A 83 4.96 10.71 8.67
C ASN A 83 5.45 9.26 8.79
N ILE A 84 4.53 8.34 9.11
CA ILE A 84 4.86 6.94 9.34
C ILE A 84 4.16 6.04 8.33
N ILE A 85 4.88 5.00 7.90
CA ILE A 85 4.42 3.98 6.95
C ILE A 85 4.16 2.68 7.69
N PHE A 86 3.05 2.05 7.34
CA PHE A 86 2.70 0.70 7.73
C PHE A 86 2.75 -0.19 6.49
N ASP A 87 3.77 -1.04 6.44
CA ASP A 87 3.89 -2.12 5.47
C ASP A 87 4.05 -3.44 6.23
N LEU A 88 3.03 -4.30 6.14
CA LEU A 88 3.03 -5.60 6.80
C LEU A 88 4.01 -6.58 6.13
N ASP A 89 4.38 -6.36 4.88
CA ASP A 89 5.34 -7.17 4.12
C ASP A 89 6.80 -6.71 4.29
N SER A 90 7.04 -5.53 4.87
CA SER A 90 8.40 -5.03 5.06
C SER A 90 9.22 -5.81 6.09
N THR A 91 10.54 -5.80 5.96
CA THR A 91 11.50 -6.20 7.01
C THR A 91 12.09 -5.00 7.76
N LEU A 92 11.71 -3.77 7.39
CA LEU A 92 12.03 -2.56 8.14
C LEU A 92 11.26 -2.50 9.48
N PRO A 93 11.62 -1.58 10.39
CA PRO A 93 10.84 -1.32 11.59
C PRO A 93 9.36 -1.10 11.29
N PHE A 94 8.49 -1.46 12.24
CA PHE A 94 7.05 -1.33 12.07
C PHE A 94 6.44 -0.55 13.25
N PRO A 95 5.78 0.60 13.00
CA PRO A 95 5.76 1.32 11.72
C PRO A 95 7.16 1.84 11.35
N CYS A 96 7.34 2.22 10.10
CA CYS A 96 8.60 2.79 9.60
C CYS A 96 8.44 4.29 9.37
N GLU A 97 9.45 5.08 9.70
CA GLU A 97 9.47 6.50 9.31
C GLU A 97 9.47 6.62 7.76
N PHE A 98 8.73 7.58 7.21
CA PHE A 98 8.58 7.77 5.76
C PHE A 98 9.91 7.83 5.02
N ASN A 99 10.86 8.64 5.48
CA ASN A 99 12.17 8.79 4.82
C ASN A 99 12.99 7.51 4.88
N VAL A 100 12.93 6.79 6.00
CA VAL A 100 13.61 5.50 6.15
C VAL A 100 13.01 4.48 5.20
N TYR A 101 11.68 4.38 5.12
CA TYR A 101 11.00 3.47 4.20
C TYR A 101 11.32 3.82 2.74
N LEU A 102 11.17 5.09 2.35
CA LEU A 102 11.44 5.56 1.00
C LEU A 102 12.86 5.21 0.55
N LEU A 103 13.87 5.52 1.36
CA LEU A 103 15.28 5.35 0.98
C LEU A 103 15.78 3.91 1.07
N ASN A 104 15.06 3.00 1.71
CA ASN A 104 15.50 1.61 1.88
C ASN A 104 14.64 0.59 1.14
N ALA A 105 13.34 0.87 0.93
CA ALA A 105 12.39 -0.06 0.32
C ALA A 105 11.98 0.35 -1.10
N ILE A 106 11.76 1.65 -1.36
CA ILE A 106 11.22 2.12 -2.66
C ILE A 106 12.33 2.64 -3.57
N TYR A 107 13.16 3.56 -3.07
CA TYR A 107 14.19 4.27 -3.83
C TYR A 107 15.57 4.19 -3.14
N PRO A 108 16.15 2.99 -2.98
CA PRO A 108 17.53 2.87 -2.53
C PRO A 108 18.49 3.48 -3.55
N ARG A 109 19.16 4.57 -3.14
CA ARG A 109 19.99 5.41 -4.04
C ARG A 109 21.04 4.63 -4.83
N GLN A 110 21.60 3.57 -4.25
CA GLN A 110 22.57 2.70 -4.92
C GLN A 110 22.00 1.94 -6.13
N PHE A 111 20.67 1.81 -6.22
CA PHE A 111 19.95 1.16 -7.32
C PHE A 111 19.12 2.14 -8.15
N ALA A 112 19.34 3.45 -8.00
CA ALA A 112 18.55 4.51 -8.64
C ALA A 112 18.33 4.31 -10.15
N ARG A 113 19.33 3.79 -10.88
CA ARG A 113 19.19 3.52 -12.32
C ARG A 113 18.06 2.53 -12.61
N ILE A 114 18.05 1.39 -11.93
CA ILE A 114 17.06 0.33 -12.13
C ILE A 114 15.70 0.79 -11.62
N VAL A 115 15.67 1.53 -10.50
CA VAL A 115 14.41 2.09 -9.99
C VAL A 115 13.80 3.08 -10.97
N ASN A 116 14.60 3.86 -11.70
CA ASN A 116 14.09 4.77 -12.73
C ASN A 116 13.54 4.02 -13.97
N GLU A 117 14.09 2.85 -14.30
CA GLU A 117 13.58 1.99 -15.38
C GLU A 117 12.24 1.34 -15.01
N HIS A 118 12.05 1.00 -13.73
CA HIS A 118 10.83 0.38 -13.18
C HIS A 118 10.07 1.34 -12.25
N GLN A 119 10.01 2.63 -12.61
CA GLN A 119 9.52 3.65 -11.69
C GLN A 119 8.06 3.41 -11.30
N GLY A 120 7.83 3.18 -10.00
CA GLY A 120 6.49 3.09 -9.45
C GLY A 120 5.75 4.42 -9.49
N LEU A 121 4.44 4.34 -9.73
CA LEU A 121 3.46 5.39 -9.51
C LEU A 121 2.68 5.08 -8.23
N PHE A 122 2.16 6.13 -7.59
CA PHE A 122 1.59 6.06 -6.26
C PHE A 122 0.16 6.58 -6.30
N ARG A 123 -0.83 5.69 -6.27
CA ARG A 123 -2.22 6.08 -6.07
C ARG A 123 -2.49 6.22 -4.58
N VAL A 124 -2.68 7.46 -4.15
CA VAL A 124 -2.92 7.83 -2.75
C VAL A 124 -4.42 8.00 -2.54
N ILE A 125 -4.98 7.22 -1.61
CA ILE A 125 -6.41 7.17 -1.30
C ILE A 125 -6.61 7.49 0.18
N PRO A 126 -7.35 8.57 0.55
CA PRO A 126 -7.77 8.78 1.93
C PRO A 126 -8.55 7.57 2.47
N ALA A 127 -8.34 7.18 3.72
CA ALA A 127 -8.95 5.96 4.28
C ALA A 127 -10.48 5.97 4.23
N GLU A 128 -11.11 7.13 4.43
CA GLU A 128 -12.57 7.28 4.26
C GLU A 128 -13.03 6.94 2.84
N MET A 129 -12.29 7.41 1.83
CA MET A 129 -12.55 7.08 0.43
C MET A 129 -12.32 5.60 0.15
N TYR A 130 -11.28 5.02 0.74
CA TYR A 130 -10.98 3.60 0.60
C TYR A 130 -12.11 2.72 1.16
N PHE A 131 -12.60 3.03 2.36
CA PHE A 131 -13.72 2.30 2.98
C PHE A 131 -15.02 2.43 2.22
N LYS A 132 -15.28 3.60 1.62
CA LYS A 132 -16.51 3.85 0.88
C LYS A 132 -16.56 3.14 -0.47
N ASN A 133 -15.40 3.00 -1.14
CA ASN A 133 -15.39 2.66 -2.56
C ASN A 133 -14.66 1.34 -2.90
N PHE A 134 -13.77 0.83 -2.05
CA PHE A 134 -13.01 -0.38 -2.38
C PHE A 134 -13.89 -1.63 -2.31
N ALA A 135 -13.79 -2.47 -3.34
CA ALA A 135 -14.41 -3.78 -3.39
C ALA A 135 -13.49 -4.80 -4.08
N SER A 136 -13.38 -5.98 -3.50
CA SER A 136 -12.66 -7.12 -4.05
C SER A 136 -13.39 -8.41 -3.70
N ASP A 137 -13.90 -9.11 -4.71
CA ASP A 137 -14.43 -10.46 -4.61
C ASP A 137 -13.32 -11.53 -4.65
N ARG A 138 -12.06 -11.08 -4.71
CA ARG A 138 -10.83 -11.88 -4.78
C ARG A 138 -10.66 -12.70 -6.06
N SER A 139 -11.51 -12.52 -7.06
CA SER A 139 -11.44 -13.29 -8.32
C SER A 139 -10.11 -13.14 -9.06
N HIS A 140 -9.39 -12.03 -8.87
CA HIS A 140 -8.04 -11.82 -9.41
C HIS A 140 -6.97 -12.77 -8.84
N MET A 141 -7.26 -13.43 -7.71
CA MET A 141 -6.38 -14.42 -7.07
C MET A 141 -6.75 -15.86 -7.42
N LEU A 142 -7.66 -16.07 -8.38
CA LEU A 142 -7.99 -17.36 -8.93
C LEU A 142 -7.19 -17.61 -10.22
N ASP A 143 -6.70 -18.83 -10.39
CA ASP A 143 -6.17 -19.28 -11.68
C ASP A 143 -7.29 -19.61 -12.68
N SER A 144 -6.92 -20.02 -13.89
CA SER A 144 -7.87 -20.38 -14.96
C SER A 144 -8.78 -21.57 -14.62
N ASP A 145 -8.36 -22.40 -13.66
CA ASP A 145 -9.10 -23.59 -13.21
C ASP A 145 -9.97 -23.28 -11.99
N GLY A 146 -9.96 -22.04 -11.49
CA GLY A 146 -10.70 -21.60 -10.31
C GLY A 146 -10.04 -21.99 -8.99
N ASN A 147 -8.76 -22.35 -8.98
CA ASN A 147 -8.00 -22.58 -7.75
C ASN A 147 -7.37 -21.27 -7.25
N TRP A 148 -7.22 -21.16 -5.95
CA TRP A 148 -6.55 -20.02 -5.33
C TRP A 148 -5.04 -20.04 -5.57
N LEU A 149 -4.50 -18.97 -6.16
CA LEU A 149 -3.06 -18.74 -6.28
C LEU A 149 -2.39 -18.66 -4.89
N LYS A 150 -3.11 -18.08 -3.92
CA LYS A 150 -2.76 -18.05 -2.49
C LYS A 150 -4.02 -18.18 -1.63
N PRO A 151 -3.95 -18.83 -0.46
CA PRO A 151 -5.09 -18.97 0.43
C PRO A 151 -5.72 -17.61 0.75
N PRO A 152 -7.05 -17.44 0.56
CA PRO A 152 -7.71 -16.17 0.82
C PRO A 152 -7.83 -15.89 2.32
N PRO A 153 -8.09 -14.63 2.70
CA PRO A 153 -8.43 -14.28 4.08
C PRO A 153 -9.68 -15.04 4.57
N ASP A 154 -9.76 -15.29 5.88
CA ASP A 154 -10.81 -16.09 6.53
C ASP A 154 -12.12 -15.32 6.79
N TYR A 155 -12.13 -14.01 6.56
CA TYR A 155 -13.32 -13.17 6.63
C TYR A 155 -13.94 -12.97 5.23
N PRO A 156 -15.24 -12.61 5.15
CA PRO A 156 -15.93 -12.38 3.88
C PRO A 156 -15.23 -11.33 3.00
N PRO A 157 -15.35 -11.43 1.66
CA PRO A 157 -14.86 -10.41 0.74
C PRO A 157 -15.29 -8.99 1.13
N ILE A 158 -14.44 -8.02 0.82
CA ILE A 158 -14.76 -6.61 1.06
C ILE A 158 -15.57 -6.12 -0.13
N GLU A 159 -16.83 -5.77 0.12
CA GLU A 159 -17.76 -5.33 -0.92
C GLU A 159 -18.46 -4.04 -0.50
N THR A 160 -18.94 -3.31 -1.50
CA THR A 160 -19.84 -2.17 -1.31
C THR A 160 -21.25 -2.54 -1.76
N LYS A 161 -22.25 -1.71 -1.45
CA LYS A 161 -23.62 -1.93 -1.94
C LYS A 161 -23.73 -1.93 -3.48
N GLU A 162 -22.80 -1.26 -4.16
CA GLU A 162 -22.86 -0.99 -5.60
C GLU A 162 -21.84 -1.79 -6.42
N CYS A 163 -20.88 -2.45 -5.76
CA CYS A 163 -19.75 -3.08 -6.42
C CYS A 163 -19.14 -4.18 -5.55
N SER A 164 -18.90 -5.35 -6.16
CA SER A 164 -18.18 -6.48 -5.56
C SER A 164 -16.70 -6.52 -5.95
N MET A 165 -16.33 -5.93 -7.09
CA MET A 165 -14.97 -6.02 -7.62
C MET A 165 -14.59 -4.77 -8.42
N ASN A 166 -13.58 -4.05 -7.94
CA ASN A 166 -13.02 -2.89 -8.63
C ASN A 166 -11.53 -2.67 -8.36
N ILE A 167 -10.80 -3.68 -7.87
CA ILE A 167 -9.37 -3.58 -7.54
C ILE A 167 -8.54 -3.05 -8.71
N ASP A 168 -8.88 -3.40 -9.95
CA ASP A 168 -8.18 -2.93 -11.15
C ASP A 168 -8.21 -1.39 -11.27
N GLN A 169 -9.23 -0.72 -10.77
CA GLN A 169 -9.30 0.74 -10.77
C GLN A 169 -8.34 1.37 -9.73
N PHE A 170 -8.02 0.64 -8.67
CA PHE A 170 -7.02 1.04 -7.68
C PHE A 170 -5.60 0.71 -8.15
N ILE A 171 -5.41 -0.39 -8.88
CA ILE A 171 -4.10 -0.77 -9.43
C ILE A 171 -3.74 0.09 -10.65
N ASN A 172 -4.71 0.44 -11.49
CA ASN A 172 -4.46 1.20 -12.72
C ASN A 172 -3.90 2.59 -12.40
N MET A 173 -2.73 2.92 -12.96
CA MET A 173 -2.02 4.17 -12.73
C MET A 173 -2.14 5.19 -13.87
N THR A 174 -2.84 4.84 -14.96
CA THR A 174 -2.92 5.68 -16.18
C THR A 174 -4.31 6.28 -16.42
N SER A 175 -5.34 5.68 -15.83
CA SER A 175 -6.74 6.12 -15.89
C SER A 175 -7.21 6.55 -14.50
N ASN A 176 -8.23 7.43 -14.45
CA ASN A 176 -8.77 7.95 -13.18
C ASN A 176 -7.67 8.49 -12.26
N THR A 177 -6.70 9.21 -12.84
CA THR A 177 -5.50 9.68 -12.14
C THR A 177 -5.82 10.73 -11.09
N GLU A 178 -6.95 11.42 -11.19
CA GLU A 178 -7.56 12.24 -10.15
C GLU A 178 -9.03 11.82 -10.01
N SER A 179 -9.36 11.10 -8.95
CA SER A 179 -10.68 10.50 -8.76
C SER A 179 -11.20 10.67 -7.34
N GLU A 180 -12.45 11.09 -7.22
CA GLU A 180 -13.17 11.12 -5.93
C GLU A 180 -13.56 9.73 -5.42
N LYS A 181 -13.39 8.67 -6.24
CA LYS A 181 -13.63 7.28 -5.86
C LYS A 181 -12.34 6.50 -5.60
N PHE A 182 -11.31 6.75 -6.40
CA PHE A 182 -10.08 5.95 -6.43
C PHE A 182 -8.83 6.75 -5.99
N GLY A 183 -8.97 7.99 -5.54
CA GLY A 183 -7.85 8.83 -5.12
C GLY A 183 -7.04 9.39 -6.28
N THR A 184 -5.82 9.84 -5.98
CA THR A 184 -4.96 10.55 -6.93
C THR A 184 -3.65 9.80 -7.16
N VAL A 185 -3.23 9.70 -8.42
CA VAL A 185 -1.96 9.09 -8.84
C VAL A 185 -0.86 10.14 -8.87
N TYR A 186 0.27 9.82 -8.24
CA TYR A 186 1.44 10.67 -8.16
C TYR A 186 2.66 9.99 -8.75
N SER A 187 3.53 10.78 -9.40
CA SER A 187 4.91 10.38 -9.66
C SER A 187 5.68 10.22 -8.34
N LEU A 188 6.82 9.53 -8.36
CA LEU A 188 7.70 9.42 -7.20
C LEU A 188 8.04 10.80 -6.61
N LYS A 189 8.39 11.77 -7.46
CA LYS A 189 8.71 13.13 -7.02
C LYS A 189 7.52 13.78 -6.30
N SER A 190 6.34 13.76 -6.91
CA SER A 190 5.15 14.39 -6.34
C SER A 190 4.65 13.69 -5.08
N PHE A 191 4.83 12.37 -4.99
CA PHE A 191 4.55 11.57 -3.79
C PHE A 191 5.48 11.97 -2.64
N ILE A 192 6.78 12.15 -2.90
CA ILE A 192 7.73 12.67 -1.92
C ILE A 192 7.33 14.09 -1.51
N ASP A 193 7.03 14.98 -2.46
CA ASP A 193 6.61 16.36 -2.16
C ASP A 193 5.33 16.42 -1.29
N LEU A 194 4.48 15.40 -1.34
CA LEU A 194 3.22 15.31 -0.60
C LEU A 194 3.39 14.82 0.85
N PHE A 195 4.36 13.94 1.11
CA PHE A 195 4.52 13.25 2.41
C PHE A 195 5.86 13.49 3.09
N MET A 196 6.83 14.08 2.42
CA MET A 196 8.03 14.56 3.08
C MET A 196 7.68 15.87 3.79
N ASN A 197 7.77 15.88 5.11
CA ASN A 197 7.58 17.11 5.87
C ASN A 197 8.60 18.14 5.38
N LYS A 198 8.10 19.31 4.96
CA LYS A 198 8.94 20.48 4.77
C LYS A 198 9.26 20.98 6.17
N ASN A 199 10.51 20.78 6.60
CA ASN A 199 11.05 21.49 7.75
C ASN A 199 10.95 22.99 7.55
#